data_AF-A0A1A5P838-F1
#
_entry.id   AF-A0A1A5P838-F1
#
_cell.length_a   1.000
_cell.length_b   1.000
_cell.length_c   1.000
_cell.angle_alpha   90.00
_cell.angle_beta   90.00
_cell.angle_gamma   90.00
#
_symmetry.space_group_name_H-M   'P 1'
#
loop_
_entity.id
_entity.type
_entity.pdbx_description
1 polymer ?
#
loop_
_entity_poly.entity_id
_entity_poly.type
_entity_poly.pdbx_seq_one_letter_code
_entity_poly.pdbx_strand_id
1 'polypeptide(L)'
;MVLDRRRLLHSGAAALGSVALSGTVPPGTAARVSASGGSPGAVPAVGERSIVAPMYPVVGPGTAFLDHRSLLGGLPEAEWYEANIPFVDLPDATVRDTYYYRWRVIKHALKYTGPREGWILSEFLGPVGYSAPHGGINAAAAHHIREARWLRDHRYLDDYIGYWLRGSGSGPKPATDFLNENTTDWAHQYSFWIADAVVARASTDGRWEYALGLLDELERQWGRWAPQFDDEVGLYWQTPVWDAMEYTASSYQSDDPYHGGEGFRPTLNAYQYGDAKAIAALLRRRGRRSDEAKADRYDERARALQVHQERLLWDEEDQFYKHVMRDGNPERRRIADREQIGFLPWYFHMAPADNAAAWAQLRDPEGFSAPFGPTTVERRSPWFMHQALEGCCRWNGPSWPFATSQTLTALANLLIDYPAQSHVDRTDYYAVLRAYALTHRKDGKPYVAEAHHPDEDRWIYDGRGTARTTTTPPSTTWSCPGCSGSVAGPMPPSPSRHWYRANGTTSLWRTSPTTDTTSACSSTAAAGTTDTEPA
;
A
#
# COMPACT_ATOMS: atom_id res chain seq x y z
N MET A 1 -23.39 -44.62 31.30
CA MET A 1 -22.79 -45.41 32.40
C MET A 1 -22.18 -44.44 33.40
N VAL A 2 -22.74 -44.35 34.62
CA VAL A 2 -22.16 -43.83 35.89
C VAL A 2 -21.18 -42.62 35.86
N LEU A 3 -21.69 -41.43 36.24
CA LEU A 3 -21.24 -40.45 37.31
C LEU A 3 -19.78 -39.96 37.42
N ASP A 4 -19.42 -38.81 38.03
CA ASP A 4 -20.07 -37.54 38.49
C ASP A 4 -18.98 -36.42 38.22
N ARG A 5 -19.19 -35.16 37.78
CA ARG A 5 -20.00 -34.00 38.28
C ARG A 5 -19.40 -33.33 39.54
N ARG A 6 -19.88 -32.12 39.88
CA ARG A 6 -19.46 -31.22 41.01
C ARG A 6 -18.12 -30.49 40.76
N ARG A 7 -17.91 -29.20 41.09
CA ARG A 7 -18.72 -28.09 41.71
C ARG A 7 -18.21 -26.76 41.07
N LEU A 8 -19.03 -25.74 40.75
CA LEU A 8 -19.60 -24.68 41.63
C LEU A 8 -18.58 -23.99 42.56
N LEU A 9 -18.61 -22.68 42.87
CA LEU A 9 -19.07 -21.41 42.26
C LEU A 9 -18.81 -20.29 43.33
N HIS A 10 -18.96 -19.01 42.99
CA HIS A 10 -18.80 -17.79 43.84
C HIS A 10 -17.34 -17.33 44.04
N SER A 11 -16.92 -16.06 43.92
CA SER A 11 -17.51 -14.69 44.08
C SER A 11 -17.27 -14.07 45.46
N GLY A 12 -16.68 -12.86 45.51
CA GLY A 12 -16.69 -12.03 46.74
C GLY A 12 -15.63 -10.92 46.90
N ALA A 13 -15.98 -9.70 46.51
CA ALA A 13 -15.66 -8.40 47.14
C ALA A 13 -14.19 -7.92 47.37
N ALA A 14 -14.05 -6.60 47.47
CA ALA A 14 -12.79 -5.85 47.65
C ALA A 14 -12.64 -5.28 49.08
N ALA A 15 -11.42 -4.82 49.42
CA ALA A 15 -11.16 -3.93 50.55
C ALA A 15 -9.96 -2.99 50.27
N LEU A 16 -9.90 -1.86 50.99
CA LEU A 16 -8.87 -0.81 50.86
C LEU A 16 -7.66 -1.07 51.79
N GLY A 17 -6.51 -0.44 51.49
CA GLY A 17 -5.30 -0.57 52.32
C GLY A 17 -4.18 0.42 51.99
N SER A 18 -4.39 1.72 52.21
CA SER A 18 -3.36 2.74 52.02
C SER A 18 -2.39 2.80 53.20
N VAL A 19 -1.07 2.73 52.95
CA VAL A 19 -0.02 3.02 53.95
C VAL A 19 1.03 3.93 53.32
N ALA A 20 1.24 5.10 53.93
CA ALA A 20 2.36 5.98 53.61
C ALA A 20 3.49 5.77 54.62
N LEU A 21 4.74 5.81 54.17
CA LEU A 21 5.93 5.75 55.02
C LEU A 21 6.82 6.98 54.76
N SER A 22 6.79 7.92 55.71
CA SER A 22 7.66 9.09 55.73
C SER A 22 8.98 8.76 56.43
N GLY A 23 10.09 8.75 55.69
CA GLY A 23 11.44 8.59 56.24
C GLY A 23 12.14 9.94 56.42
N THR A 24 12.39 10.35 57.67
CA THR A 24 13.13 11.57 57.99
C THR A 24 14.64 11.31 58.09
N VAL A 25 15.45 12.22 57.55
CA VAL A 25 16.92 12.17 57.62
C VAL A 25 17.43 13.25 58.60
N PRO A 26 18.28 12.91 59.59
CA PRO A 26 18.82 13.88 60.53
C PRO A 26 20.02 14.66 59.96
N PRO A 27 20.22 15.94 60.35
CA PRO A 27 21.40 16.73 59.95
C PRO A 27 22.62 16.41 60.83
N GLY A 28 23.81 16.29 60.23
CA GLY A 28 25.05 15.93 60.93
C GLY A 28 26.28 16.72 60.51
N THR A 29 26.73 17.61 61.40
CA THR A 29 28.11 18.16 61.53
C THR A 29 28.91 18.54 60.27
N ALA A 30 29.11 19.85 60.07
CA ALA A 30 30.18 20.36 59.22
C ALA A 30 31.55 20.22 59.89
N ALA A 31 32.59 19.84 59.13
CA ALA A 31 33.98 19.89 59.54
C ALA A 31 34.75 20.88 58.65
N ARG A 32 35.43 21.87 59.25
CA ARG A 32 36.35 22.77 58.54
C ARG A 32 37.75 22.16 58.54
N VAL A 33 38.38 22.11 57.36
CA VAL A 33 39.84 21.92 57.22
C VAL A 33 40.37 23.07 56.37
N SER A 34 41.45 23.71 56.81
CA SER A 34 42.04 24.87 56.14
C SER A 34 42.90 24.50 54.95
N ALA A 35 43.08 25.44 54.02
CA ALA A 35 43.72 25.22 52.73
C ALA A 35 45.26 25.07 52.80
N SER A 36 45.82 24.41 51.79
CA SER A 36 47.13 24.74 51.22
C SER A 36 46.94 25.14 49.75
N GLY A 37 47.75 26.08 49.26
CA GLY A 37 47.51 26.74 47.98
C GLY A 37 48.18 26.06 46.79
N GLY A 38 47.51 26.08 45.63
CA GLY A 38 48.09 25.77 44.33
C GLY A 38 47.18 26.30 43.22
N SER A 39 47.70 27.16 42.35
CA SER A 39 46.92 27.74 41.24
C SER A 39 46.67 26.68 40.16
N PRO A 40 45.42 26.34 39.81
CA PRO A 40 45.13 25.56 38.61
C PRO A 40 45.47 26.40 37.38
N GLY A 41 46.28 25.86 36.47
CA GLY A 41 46.47 26.47 35.15
C GLY A 41 45.16 26.51 34.38
N ALA A 42 45.00 27.49 33.49
CA ALA A 42 43.79 27.66 32.70
C ALA A 42 43.55 26.44 31.80
N VAL A 43 42.57 25.60 32.17
CA VAL A 43 42.00 24.59 31.27
C VAL A 43 41.30 25.36 30.14
N PRO A 44 41.60 25.11 28.86
CA PRO A 44 40.90 25.76 27.77
C PRO A 44 39.43 25.34 27.83
N ALA A 45 38.52 26.32 27.77
CA ALA A 45 37.09 26.04 27.74
C ALA A 45 36.77 25.24 26.48
N VAL A 46 36.56 23.94 26.63
CA VAL A 46 35.98 23.08 25.60
C VAL A 46 34.53 23.53 25.45
N GLY A 47 34.31 24.49 24.55
CA GLY A 47 32.98 25.00 24.28
C GLY A 47 32.07 23.85 23.89
N GLU A 48 30.98 23.66 24.63
CA GLU A 48 29.96 22.68 24.33
C GLU A 48 29.31 23.02 22.99
N ARG A 49 29.89 22.47 21.92
CA ARG A 49 29.20 22.36 20.64
C ARG A 49 28.01 21.44 20.87
N SER A 50 26.86 22.05 21.18
CA SER A 50 25.59 21.35 21.17
C SER A 50 25.44 20.70 19.80
N ILE A 51 25.60 19.38 19.74
CA ILE A 51 25.43 18.60 18.51
C ILE A 51 23.92 18.43 18.32
N VAL A 52 23.28 19.53 17.94
CA VAL A 52 21.92 19.52 17.41
C VAL A 52 21.98 18.67 16.14
N ALA A 53 21.46 17.45 16.22
CA ALA A 53 21.36 16.56 15.08
C ALA A 53 20.59 17.29 13.97
N PRO A 54 21.04 17.22 12.69
CA PRO A 54 20.36 17.92 11.61
C PRO A 54 18.91 17.47 11.52
N MET A 55 18.00 18.42 11.32
CA MET A 55 16.55 18.18 11.34
C MET A 55 16.12 17.14 10.29
N TYR A 56 16.86 17.07 9.18
CA TYR A 56 16.63 16.22 8.02
C TYR A 56 17.89 15.38 7.70
N PRO A 57 17.74 14.22 7.02
CA PRO A 57 18.88 13.39 6.63
C PRO A 57 19.84 14.13 5.68
N VAL A 58 21.13 13.81 5.78
CA VAL A 58 22.14 14.29 4.82
C VAL A 58 21.90 13.60 3.48
N VAL A 59 21.62 14.39 2.44
CA VAL A 59 21.52 13.88 1.07
C VAL A 59 22.92 13.49 0.59
N GLY A 60 23.07 12.24 0.16
CA GLY A 60 24.34 11.73 -0.39
C GLY A 60 24.72 12.40 -1.72
N PRO A 61 25.96 12.24 -2.19
CA PRO A 61 26.40 12.80 -3.47
C PRO A 61 25.53 12.27 -4.62
N GLY A 62 24.89 13.19 -5.34
CA GLY A 62 23.97 12.90 -6.43
C GLY A 62 24.16 13.84 -7.62
N THR A 63 23.44 13.56 -8.71
CA THR A 63 23.55 14.30 -9.97
C THR A 63 22.78 15.62 -9.93
N ALA A 64 23.42 16.67 -9.41
CA ALA A 64 22.86 18.02 -9.26
C ALA A 64 22.76 18.81 -10.59
N PHE A 65 22.11 18.24 -11.61
CA PHE A 65 21.82 18.92 -12.89
C PHE A 65 20.36 19.40 -13.01
N LEU A 66 19.48 18.98 -12.11
CA LEU A 66 18.07 19.40 -12.08
C LEU A 66 17.91 20.69 -11.28
N ASP A 67 17.14 21.64 -11.80
CA ASP A 67 16.71 22.81 -11.03
C ASP A 67 15.59 22.41 -10.06
N HIS A 68 16.00 21.93 -8.87
CA HIS A 68 15.09 21.58 -7.78
C HIS A 68 14.14 22.73 -7.42
N ARG A 69 14.60 23.99 -7.53
CA ARG A 69 13.80 25.17 -7.18
C ARG A 69 12.68 25.41 -8.18
N SER A 70 12.94 25.22 -9.46
CA SER A 70 11.92 25.25 -10.52
C SER A 70 10.92 24.11 -10.36
N LEU A 71 11.40 22.90 -10.04
CA LEU A 71 10.57 21.69 -9.88
C LEU A 71 9.68 21.71 -8.62
N LEU A 72 10.14 22.28 -7.51
CA LEU A 72 9.33 22.52 -6.30
C LEU A 72 8.49 23.80 -6.39
N GLY A 73 8.88 24.76 -7.23
CA GLY A 73 8.23 26.05 -7.37
C GLY A 73 8.13 26.82 -6.04
N GLY A 74 6.90 27.15 -5.65
CA GLY A 74 6.58 27.93 -4.44
C GLY A 74 6.16 27.10 -3.22
N LEU A 75 6.56 25.83 -3.12
CA LEU A 75 6.21 24.99 -1.97
C LEU A 75 6.85 25.50 -0.65
N PRO A 76 6.12 25.51 0.48
CA PRO A 76 6.68 25.85 1.78
C PRO A 76 7.63 24.76 2.29
N GLU A 77 8.68 25.17 2.99
CA GLU A 77 9.75 24.29 3.51
C GLU A 77 10.35 23.39 2.41
N ALA A 78 10.88 24.02 1.35
CA ALA A 78 11.50 23.35 0.21
C ALA A 78 12.62 22.38 0.63
N GLU A 79 13.37 22.74 1.68
CA GLU A 79 14.42 21.96 2.31
C GLU A 79 13.97 20.57 2.78
N TRP A 80 12.69 20.38 3.14
CA TRP A 80 12.14 19.06 3.45
C TRP A 80 12.11 18.18 2.20
N TYR A 81 11.68 18.73 1.06
CA TYR A 81 11.57 17.99 -0.19
C TYR A 81 12.97 17.69 -0.74
N GLU A 82 13.87 18.69 -0.77
CA GLU A 82 15.27 18.50 -1.16
C GLU A 82 15.94 17.37 -0.35
N ALA A 83 15.70 17.33 0.96
CA ALA A 83 16.18 16.24 1.80
C ALA A 83 15.50 14.90 1.52
N ASN A 84 14.18 14.86 1.35
CA ASN A 84 13.41 13.61 1.38
C ASN A 84 13.10 12.96 0.02
N ILE A 85 12.76 13.72 -1.02
CA ILE A 85 12.13 13.15 -2.22
C ILE A 85 13.16 12.84 -3.32
N PRO A 86 12.94 11.80 -4.15
CA PRO A 86 13.64 11.68 -5.43
C PRO A 86 13.26 12.85 -6.34
N PHE A 87 14.23 13.39 -7.06
CA PHE A 87 14.01 14.34 -8.15
C PHE A 87 14.17 13.60 -9.46
N VAL A 88 13.20 13.79 -10.37
CA VAL A 88 13.11 13.13 -11.67
C VAL A 88 12.81 14.16 -12.75
N ASP A 89 13.41 13.97 -13.92
CA ASP A 89 12.98 14.62 -15.15
C ASP A 89 11.99 13.70 -15.88
N LEU A 90 10.92 14.28 -16.41
CA LEU A 90 9.79 13.57 -17.01
C LEU A 90 9.25 14.39 -18.19
N PRO A 91 9.20 13.82 -19.41
CA PRO A 91 8.90 14.60 -20.63
C PRO A 91 7.41 14.98 -20.76
N ASP A 92 6.49 14.22 -20.16
CA ASP A 92 5.09 14.63 -20.07
C ASP A 92 4.89 15.53 -18.84
N ALA A 93 4.57 16.80 -19.09
CA ALA A 93 4.38 17.80 -18.06
C ALA A 93 3.20 17.48 -17.12
N THR A 94 2.14 16.81 -17.58
CA THR A 94 1.02 16.41 -16.72
C THR A 94 1.48 15.37 -15.70
N VAL A 95 2.21 14.34 -16.14
CA VAL A 95 2.78 13.30 -15.26
C VAL A 95 3.81 13.91 -14.31
N ARG A 96 4.71 14.78 -14.80
CA ARG A 96 5.69 15.50 -13.99
C ARG A 96 5.04 16.37 -12.90
N ASP A 97 4.07 17.19 -13.26
CA ASP A 97 3.45 18.13 -12.32
C ASP A 97 2.56 17.38 -11.30
N THR A 98 1.99 16.24 -11.69
CA THR A 98 1.34 15.32 -10.75
C THR A 98 2.36 14.63 -9.82
N TYR A 99 3.55 14.26 -10.30
CA TYR A 99 4.60 13.65 -9.47
C TYR A 99 5.03 14.55 -8.31
N TYR A 100 5.41 15.81 -8.59
CA TYR A 100 5.78 16.76 -7.55
C TYR A 100 4.58 17.16 -6.66
N TYR A 101 3.35 17.13 -7.20
CA TYR A 101 2.14 17.27 -6.39
C TYR A 101 1.92 16.11 -5.40
N ARG A 102 2.09 14.83 -5.79
CA ARG A 102 1.94 13.68 -4.88
C ARG A 102 2.87 13.77 -3.68
N TRP A 103 4.11 14.24 -3.87
CA TRP A 103 5.03 14.48 -2.75
C TRP A 103 4.53 15.53 -1.76
N ARG A 104 3.80 16.55 -2.22
CA ARG A 104 3.10 17.50 -1.33
C ARG A 104 1.96 16.82 -0.58
N VAL A 105 1.19 15.93 -1.21
CA VAL A 105 0.12 15.16 -0.54
C VAL A 105 0.70 14.27 0.56
N ILE A 106 1.79 13.53 0.28
CA ILE A 106 2.56 12.78 1.29
C ILE A 106 2.97 13.69 2.46
N LYS A 107 3.55 14.87 2.18
CA LYS A 107 3.94 15.80 3.24
C LYS A 107 2.75 16.30 4.08
N HIS A 108 1.61 16.57 3.46
CA HIS A 108 0.38 16.96 4.17
C HIS A 108 -0.21 15.83 5.02
N ALA A 109 -0.03 14.56 4.60
CA ALA A 109 -0.50 13.36 5.30
C ALA A 109 0.37 12.97 6.50
N LEU A 110 1.63 13.42 6.58
CA LEU A 110 2.50 13.18 7.73
C LEU A 110 1.97 13.92 8.97
N LYS A 111 1.54 13.18 9.99
CA LYS A 111 1.12 13.69 11.30
C LYS A 111 2.07 13.19 12.39
N TYR A 112 2.62 14.10 13.19
CA TYR A 112 3.33 13.71 14.41
C TYR A 112 2.33 13.52 15.55
N THR A 113 2.29 12.31 16.13
CA THR A 113 1.29 11.91 17.14
C THR A 113 1.82 12.01 18.57
N GLY A 114 3.14 12.18 18.74
CA GLY A 114 3.82 12.36 20.01
C GLY A 114 4.99 11.36 20.20
N PRO A 115 5.81 11.53 21.26
CA PRO A 115 7.06 10.77 21.44
C PRO A 115 6.89 9.28 21.73
N ARG A 116 5.66 8.76 21.79
CA ARG A 116 5.35 7.33 21.94
C ARG A 116 5.17 6.57 20.63
N GLU A 117 4.70 7.25 19.60
CA GLU A 117 4.31 6.63 18.32
C GLU A 117 4.90 7.36 17.10
N GLY A 118 5.48 8.55 17.30
CA GLY A 118 6.25 9.25 16.28
C GLY A 118 5.37 9.85 15.19
N TRP A 119 5.65 9.48 13.94
CA TRP A 119 4.91 9.90 12.75
C TRP A 119 3.97 8.83 12.21
N ILE A 120 2.78 9.25 11.77
CA ILE A 120 1.87 8.44 10.95
C ILE A 120 1.57 9.12 9.61
N LEU A 121 1.12 8.34 8.64
CA LEU A 121 0.49 8.82 7.41
C LEU A 121 -1.04 8.68 7.54
N SER A 122 -1.73 9.83 7.60
CA SER A 122 -3.19 9.91 7.72
C SER A 122 -3.88 9.86 6.36
N GLU A 123 -4.90 9.02 6.22
CA GLU A 123 -5.69 8.88 4.99
C GLU A 123 -6.58 10.12 4.73
N PHE A 124 -7.24 10.63 5.77
CA PHE A 124 -7.93 11.93 5.77
C PHE A 124 -7.10 12.94 6.57
N LEU A 125 -7.22 14.25 6.28
CA LEU A 125 -6.36 15.26 6.93
C LEU A 125 -6.62 15.45 8.43
N GLY A 126 -7.71 14.90 8.96
CA GLY A 126 -8.04 14.81 10.37
C GLY A 126 -8.82 13.51 10.68
N PRO A 127 -8.94 13.12 11.96
CA PRO A 127 -9.60 11.87 12.36
C PRO A 127 -11.09 11.86 12.04
N VAL A 128 -11.62 10.65 11.81
CA VAL A 128 -13.03 10.38 11.47
C VAL A 128 -13.61 9.35 12.45
N GLY A 129 -14.94 9.16 12.45
CA GLY A 129 -15.62 8.30 13.44
C GLY A 129 -15.15 6.84 13.48
N TYR A 130 -14.60 6.35 12.37
CA TYR A 130 -14.09 4.99 12.17
C TYR A 130 -12.56 4.91 12.07
N SER A 131 -11.82 5.98 12.42
CA SER A 131 -10.35 5.93 12.45
C SER A 131 -9.81 5.40 13.77
N ALA A 132 -8.71 4.64 13.69
CA ALA A 132 -7.89 4.22 14.81
C ALA A 132 -7.31 5.42 15.58
N PRO A 133 -6.77 5.22 16.81
CA PRO A 133 -6.25 6.31 17.63
C PRO A 133 -5.23 7.18 16.89
N HIS A 134 -5.26 8.49 17.15
CA HIS A 134 -4.51 9.52 16.41
C HIS A 134 -4.92 9.75 14.94
N GLY A 135 -5.94 9.05 14.42
CA GLY A 135 -6.48 9.27 13.07
C GLY A 135 -5.91 8.36 11.98
N GLY A 136 -5.33 7.21 12.36
CA GLY A 136 -4.89 6.20 11.40
C GLY A 136 -6.07 5.41 10.82
N ILE A 137 -5.97 5.01 9.55
CA ILE A 137 -6.88 4.06 8.88
C ILE A 137 -6.00 3.06 8.13
N ASN A 138 -6.29 1.76 8.24
CA ASN A 138 -5.41 0.72 7.68
C ASN A 138 -5.70 0.39 6.21
N ALA A 139 -6.85 0.84 5.65
CA ALA A 139 -7.25 0.62 4.26
C ALA A 139 -6.17 1.02 3.25
N ALA A 140 -5.74 2.28 3.24
CA ALA A 140 -4.64 2.73 2.39
C ALA A 140 -3.23 2.54 3.02
N ALA A 141 -3.08 1.94 4.20
CA ALA A 141 -1.79 1.91 4.90
C ALA A 141 -0.67 1.18 4.13
N ALA A 142 -0.99 0.11 3.38
CA ALA A 142 0.00 -0.55 2.53
C ALA A 142 0.38 0.33 1.31
N HIS A 143 -0.57 1.09 0.75
CA HIS A 143 -0.30 2.11 -0.26
C HIS A 143 0.60 3.23 0.26
N HIS A 144 0.33 3.72 1.48
CA HIS A 144 1.16 4.72 2.15
C HIS A 144 2.61 4.24 2.29
N ILE A 145 2.84 2.99 2.69
CA ILE A 145 4.17 2.37 2.78
C ILE A 145 4.81 2.21 1.38
N ARG A 146 4.04 1.74 0.38
CA ARG A 146 4.53 1.50 -1.00
C ARG A 146 4.92 2.78 -1.76
N GLU A 147 4.34 3.94 -1.42
CA GLU A 147 4.73 5.28 -1.92
C GLU A 147 5.86 5.89 -1.05
N ALA A 148 5.67 5.96 0.27
CA ALA A 148 6.60 6.65 1.17
C ALA A 148 7.95 5.94 1.36
N ARG A 149 8.12 4.69 0.89
CA ARG A 149 9.42 3.97 0.90
C ARG A 149 10.54 4.68 0.12
N TRP A 150 10.21 5.65 -0.73
CA TRP A 150 11.18 6.47 -1.45
C TRP A 150 11.61 7.74 -0.69
N LEU A 151 11.03 8.03 0.50
CA LEU A 151 11.51 9.08 1.39
C LEU A 151 12.88 8.70 1.98
N ARG A 152 13.84 9.62 1.94
CA ARG A 152 15.19 9.39 2.52
C ARG A 152 15.20 9.36 4.05
N ASP A 153 14.23 9.96 4.73
CA ASP A 153 14.16 9.94 6.20
C ASP A 153 13.51 8.66 6.72
N HIS A 154 14.34 7.82 7.34
CA HIS A 154 13.97 6.58 8.00
C HIS A 154 12.73 6.66 8.90
N ARG A 155 12.60 7.77 9.65
CA ARG A 155 11.70 7.89 10.80
C ARG A 155 10.23 7.77 10.41
N TYR A 156 9.82 8.39 9.31
CA TYR A 156 8.42 8.47 8.90
C TYR A 156 7.75 7.11 8.69
N LEU A 157 8.48 6.13 8.14
CA LEU A 157 7.97 4.76 7.99
C LEU A 157 8.43 3.82 9.11
N ASP A 158 9.49 4.13 9.86
CA ASP A 158 9.84 3.34 11.05
C ASP A 158 8.77 3.47 12.14
N ASP A 159 8.30 4.70 12.35
CA ASP A 159 7.22 5.05 13.25
C ASP A 159 5.88 4.48 12.76
N TYR A 160 5.50 4.72 11.49
CA TYR A 160 4.20 4.31 10.96
C TYR A 160 4.00 2.79 10.85
N ILE A 161 5.07 2.03 10.55
CA ILE A 161 5.01 0.56 10.56
C ILE A 161 5.03 0.05 12.01
N GLY A 162 5.74 0.72 12.91
CA GLY A 162 5.66 0.49 14.36
C GLY A 162 4.25 0.70 14.91
N TYR A 163 3.56 1.76 14.49
CA TYR A 163 2.17 2.08 14.86
C TYR A 163 1.21 0.93 14.52
N TRP A 164 1.27 0.40 13.29
CA TRP A 164 0.38 -0.68 12.83
C TRP A 164 0.71 -2.07 13.38
N LEU A 165 1.96 -2.35 13.75
CA LEU A 165 2.39 -3.68 14.23
C LEU A 165 2.56 -3.78 15.75
N ARG A 166 2.78 -2.66 16.45
CA ARG A 166 3.14 -2.59 17.88
C ARG A 166 2.44 -1.46 18.66
N GLY A 167 2.06 -0.37 17.99
CA GLY A 167 1.42 0.80 18.58
C GLY A 167 -0.09 0.69 18.69
N SER A 168 -0.77 1.81 18.90
CA SER A 168 -2.23 1.89 19.03
C SER A 168 -3.00 1.46 17.77
N GLY A 169 -2.38 1.57 16.58
CA GLY A 169 -2.88 0.97 15.34
C GLY A 169 -2.94 -0.56 15.35
N SER A 170 -2.22 -1.25 16.25
CA SER A 170 -2.36 -2.70 16.52
C SER A 170 -3.28 -3.02 17.72
N GLY A 171 -3.82 -1.98 18.36
CA GLY A 171 -4.62 -2.07 19.58
C GLY A 171 -6.06 -2.54 19.34
N PRO A 172 -6.78 -2.94 20.40
CA PRO A 172 -8.13 -3.46 20.28
C PRO A 172 -9.14 -2.39 19.83
N LYS A 173 -10.14 -2.82 19.06
CA LYS A 173 -11.32 -2.03 18.65
C LYS A 173 -12.61 -2.78 19.01
N PRO A 174 -13.77 -2.10 19.10
CA PRO A 174 -15.07 -2.77 19.14
C PRO A 174 -15.29 -3.59 17.87
N ALA A 175 -15.78 -4.81 18.03
CA ALA A 175 -16.37 -5.59 16.94
C ALA A 175 -17.84 -5.18 16.82
N THR A 176 -18.13 -4.37 15.80
CA THR A 176 -19.46 -3.82 15.49
C THR A 176 -19.51 -3.50 14.00
N ASP A 177 -20.64 -3.75 13.34
CA ASP A 177 -21.11 -3.14 12.07
C ASP A 177 -20.25 -1.95 11.58
N PHE A 178 -20.45 -0.74 12.14
CA PHE A 178 -19.71 0.50 11.79
C PHE A 178 -18.16 0.47 11.86
N LEU A 179 -17.55 -0.54 12.51
CA LEU A 179 -16.10 -0.65 12.74
C LEU A 179 -15.53 -2.02 12.31
N ASN A 180 -16.23 -2.78 11.46
CA ASN A 180 -15.99 -4.20 11.17
C ASN A 180 -16.22 -5.11 12.38
N GLU A 181 -17.32 -5.88 12.37
CA GLU A 181 -17.64 -6.88 13.40
C GLU A 181 -16.82 -8.17 13.31
N ASN A 182 -16.20 -8.46 12.16
CA ASN A 182 -15.43 -9.68 11.94
C ASN A 182 -14.02 -9.63 12.56
N THR A 183 -13.60 -8.49 13.11
CA THR A 183 -12.24 -8.27 13.64
C THR A 183 -12.23 -7.44 14.92
N THR A 184 -11.19 -7.60 15.75
CA THR A 184 -11.13 -7.04 17.12
C THR A 184 -9.96 -6.08 17.35
N ASP A 185 -9.21 -5.70 16.32
CA ASP A 185 -8.14 -4.69 16.39
C ASP A 185 -8.06 -3.80 15.14
N TRP A 186 -7.45 -2.63 15.29
CA TRP A 186 -7.40 -1.59 14.25
C TRP A 186 -6.56 -1.96 13.01
N ALA A 187 -5.60 -2.88 13.11
CA ALA A 187 -4.78 -3.32 11.97
C ALA A 187 -5.49 -4.34 11.06
N HIS A 188 -6.72 -4.74 11.44
CA HIS A 188 -7.58 -5.67 10.70
C HIS A 188 -8.99 -5.09 10.47
N GLN A 189 -9.19 -3.77 10.59
CA GLN A 189 -10.48 -3.16 10.26
C GLN A 189 -10.77 -3.28 8.76
N TYR A 190 -9.79 -2.97 7.93
CA TYR A 190 -9.81 -3.21 6.48
C TYR A 190 -8.73 -4.24 6.08
N SER A 191 -8.87 -4.84 4.90
CA SER A 191 -7.90 -5.78 4.30
C SER A 191 -6.53 -5.13 4.07
N PHE A 192 -5.44 -5.74 4.55
CA PHE A 192 -4.12 -5.07 4.65
C PHE A 192 -2.93 -6.02 4.40
N TRP A 193 -2.13 -5.74 3.35
CA TRP A 193 -0.94 -6.49 2.92
C TRP A 193 0.37 -5.87 3.44
N ILE A 194 0.60 -5.94 4.75
CA ILE A 194 1.71 -5.21 5.39
C ILE A 194 3.07 -5.89 5.21
N ALA A 195 3.14 -7.23 5.15
CA ALA A 195 4.42 -7.93 5.05
C ALA A 195 5.07 -7.75 3.68
N ASP A 196 4.28 -7.80 2.60
CA ASP A 196 4.67 -7.39 1.25
C ASP A 196 5.18 -5.95 1.26
N ALA A 197 4.42 -5.01 1.86
CA ALA A 197 4.80 -3.60 1.87
C ALA A 197 6.13 -3.37 2.64
N VAL A 198 6.38 -4.11 3.71
CA VAL A 198 7.65 -4.10 4.46
C VAL A 198 8.81 -4.67 3.63
N VAL A 199 8.62 -5.78 2.90
CA VAL A 199 9.65 -6.34 2.01
C VAL A 199 9.93 -5.42 0.82
N ALA A 200 8.88 -4.83 0.23
CA ALA A 200 9.01 -3.84 -0.84
C ALA A 200 9.73 -2.56 -0.38
N ARG A 201 9.59 -2.17 0.90
CA ARG A 201 10.38 -1.11 1.53
C ARG A 201 11.84 -1.52 1.73
N ALA A 202 12.10 -2.68 2.35
CA ALA A 202 13.47 -3.18 2.59
C ALA A 202 14.26 -3.40 1.28
N SER A 203 13.56 -3.68 0.18
CA SER A 203 14.12 -3.76 -1.17
C SER A 203 14.48 -2.40 -1.78
N THR A 204 13.93 -1.30 -1.25
CA THR A 204 14.22 0.08 -1.65
C THR A 204 15.28 0.72 -0.75
N ASP A 205 15.14 0.65 0.58
CA ASP A 205 16.06 1.27 1.53
C ASP A 205 17.27 0.39 1.94
N GLY A 206 17.24 -0.90 1.59
CA GLY A 206 18.30 -1.87 1.90
C GLY A 206 18.39 -2.28 3.37
N ARG A 207 17.50 -1.79 4.24
CA ARG A 207 17.58 -2.00 5.70
C ARG A 207 16.92 -3.31 6.13
N TRP A 208 17.38 -4.41 5.54
CA TRP A 208 16.80 -5.75 5.74
C TRP A 208 16.73 -6.18 7.21
N GLU A 209 17.69 -5.79 8.06
CA GLU A 209 17.66 -6.07 9.50
C GLU A 209 16.44 -5.47 10.22
N TYR A 210 15.92 -4.32 9.76
CA TYR A 210 14.68 -3.73 10.29
C TYR A 210 13.47 -4.61 9.95
N ALA A 211 13.38 -5.13 8.72
CA ALA A 211 12.31 -6.04 8.30
C ALA A 211 12.41 -7.42 8.98
N LEU A 212 13.62 -7.96 9.15
CA LEU A 212 13.87 -9.17 9.93
C LEU A 212 13.51 -8.98 11.41
N GLY A 213 13.71 -7.77 11.94
CA GLY A 213 13.29 -7.32 13.27
C GLY A 213 11.79 -6.99 13.41
N LEU A 214 10.97 -7.27 12.39
CA LEU A 214 9.49 -7.19 12.43
C LEU A 214 8.82 -8.56 12.22
N LEU A 215 9.59 -9.63 12.01
CA LEU A 215 9.06 -10.88 11.46
C LEU A 215 8.01 -11.53 12.36
N ASP A 216 8.24 -11.56 13.67
CA ASP A 216 7.33 -12.13 14.65
C ASP A 216 6.03 -11.29 14.82
N GLU A 217 6.03 -10.02 14.37
CA GLU A 217 4.82 -9.19 14.23
C GLU A 217 4.10 -9.38 12.89
N LEU A 218 4.83 -9.52 11.79
CA LEU A 218 4.25 -9.80 10.47
C LEU A 218 3.54 -11.17 10.45
N GLU A 219 4.15 -12.18 11.04
CA GLU A 219 3.55 -13.51 11.21
C GLU A 219 2.27 -13.48 12.06
N ARG A 220 2.19 -12.57 13.04
CA ARG A 220 0.99 -12.35 13.88
C ARG A 220 -0.12 -11.62 13.12
N GLN A 221 0.22 -10.62 12.30
CA GLN A 221 -0.77 -9.90 11.48
C GLN A 221 -1.35 -10.84 10.43
N TRP A 222 -0.51 -11.55 9.67
CA TRP A 222 -0.97 -12.55 8.71
C TRP A 222 -1.86 -13.61 9.38
N GLY A 223 -1.44 -14.13 10.53
CA GLY A 223 -2.18 -15.15 11.28
C GLY A 223 -3.51 -14.68 11.88
N ARG A 224 -3.78 -13.36 11.96
CA ARG A 224 -5.03 -12.83 12.54
C ARG A 224 -6.22 -12.83 11.59
N TRP A 225 -6.00 -13.00 10.28
CA TRP A 225 -7.07 -13.23 9.30
C TRP A 225 -7.62 -14.67 9.32
N ALA A 226 -7.14 -15.54 10.20
CA ALA A 226 -7.61 -16.93 10.30
C ALA A 226 -9.15 -17.10 10.48
N PRO A 227 -9.88 -16.24 11.22
CA PRO A 227 -11.36 -16.34 11.30
C PRO A 227 -12.07 -16.12 9.96
N GLN A 228 -11.45 -15.39 9.02
CA GLN A 228 -11.93 -15.16 7.66
C GLN A 228 -11.59 -16.30 6.70
N PHE A 229 -10.88 -17.35 7.12
CA PHE A 229 -10.52 -18.46 6.25
C PHE A 229 -11.58 -19.57 6.26
N ASP A 230 -12.02 -19.98 5.07
CA ASP A 230 -12.88 -21.14 4.86
C ASP A 230 -12.01 -22.36 4.51
N ASP A 231 -11.92 -23.33 5.42
CA ASP A 231 -11.14 -24.56 5.24
C ASP A 231 -11.75 -25.56 4.23
N GLU A 232 -13.05 -25.47 3.91
CA GLU A 232 -13.69 -26.34 2.90
C GLU A 232 -13.45 -25.81 1.48
N VAL A 233 -13.53 -24.49 1.31
CA VAL A 233 -13.30 -23.80 0.04
C VAL A 233 -11.80 -23.60 -0.23
N GLY A 234 -11.00 -23.38 0.81
CA GLY A 234 -9.56 -23.14 0.75
C GLY A 234 -9.17 -21.67 0.50
N LEU A 235 -10.05 -20.71 0.82
CA LEU A 235 -9.87 -19.28 0.58
C LEU A 235 -10.34 -18.43 1.76
N TYR A 236 -9.85 -17.19 1.82
CA TYR A 236 -10.38 -16.15 2.68
C TYR A 236 -11.66 -15.53 2.07
N TRP A 237 -12.68 -15.31 2.88
CA TRP A 237 -13.83 -14.47 2.54
C TRP A 237 -13.65 -13.04 3.09
N GLN A 238 -14.33 -12.07 2.47
CA GLN A 238 -14.38 -10.69 2.94
C GLN A 238 -15.65 -10.02 2.42
N THR A 239 -16.18 -9.00 3.11
CA THR A 239 -17.23 -8.13 2.54
C THR A 239 -16.60 -6.92 1.82
N PRO A 240 -17.17 -6.44 0.70
CA PRO A 240 -16.60 -5.33 -0.08
C PRO A 240 -16.21 -4.08 0.73
N VAL A 241 -17.06 -3.63 1.66
CA VAL A 241 -16.77 -2.51 2.58
C VAL A 241 -15.50 -2.70 3.41
N TRP A 242 -15.14 -3.94 3.81
CA TRP A 242 -13.92 -4.22 4.56
C TRP A 242 -12.69 -4.43 3.66
N ASP A 243 -12.84 -4.41 2.34
CA ASP A 243 -11.77 -4.04 1.41
C ASP A 243 -11.63 -2.51 1.23
N ALA A 244 -12.42 -1.72 1.96
CA ALA A 244 -12.68 -0.29 1.75
C ALA A 244 -13.40 0.03 0.43
N MET A 245 -14.23 -0.90 -0.06
CA MET A 245 -14.93 -0.84 -1.34
C MET A 245 -16.45 -1.03 -1.15
N GLU A 246 -17.14 -0.05 -0.56
CA GLU A 246 -18.60 -0.08 -0.40
C GLU A 246 -19.36 0.05 -1.74
N TYR A 247 -20.58 -0.48 -1.83
CA TYR A 247 -21.43 -0.41 -3.03
C TYR A 247 -20.70 -0.80 -4.35
N THR A 248 -20.04 -1.97 -4.40
CA THR A 248 -19.55 -2.53 -5.68
C THR A 248 -20.68 -3.24 -6.42
N ALA A 249 -20.44 -3.67 -7.66
CA ALA A 249 -21.40 -4.51 -8.40
C ALA A 249 -21.74 -5.82 -7.65
N SER A 250 -20.76 -6.40 -6.93
CA SER A 250 -20.98 -7.51 -6.00
C SER A 250 -21.88 -7.12 -4.82
N SER A 251 -21.70 -5.94 -4.21
CA SER A 251 -22.55 -5.50 -3.10
C SER A 251 -24.02 -5.35 -3.51
N TYR A 252 -24.27 -4.76 -4.68
CA TYR A 252 -25.61 -4.61 -5.26
C TYR A 252 -26.29 -5.94 -5.64
N GLN A 253 -25.58 -7.07 -5.59
CA GLN A 253 -26.11 -8.43 -5.77
C GLN A 253 -26.32 -9.17 -4.43
N SER A 254 -26.41 -8.44 -3.32
CA SER A 254 -26.77 -8.94 -1.99
C SER A 254 -27.85 -8.09 -1.31
N ASP A 255 -28.44 -8.59 -0.23
CA ASP A 255 -29.49 -7.89 0.53
C ASP A 255 -28.99 -6.63 1.28
N ASP A 256 -27.67 -6.43 1.38
CA ASP A 256 -27.04 -5.20 1.89
C ASP A 256 -26.11 -4.58 0.83
N PRO A 257 -26.59 -3.60 0.03
CA PRO A 257 -25.75 -2.94 -0.96
C PRO A 257 -24.61 -2.08 -0.40
N TYR A 258 -24.66 -1.64 0.86
CA TYR A 258 -23.59 -0.80 1.45
C TYR A 258 -22.40 -1.68 1.83
N HIS A 259 -22.61 -2.63 2.75
CA HIS A 259 -21.54 -3.52 3.19
C HIS A 259 -21.14 -4.52 2.09
N GLY A 260 -22.13 -5.04 1.37
CA GLY A 260 -22.03 -6.19 0.48
C GLY A 260 -21.94 -7.52 1.24
N GLY A 261 -22.39 -8.59 0.60
CA GLY A 261 -22.32 -9.95 1.16
C GLY A 261 -20.89 -10.45 1.40
N GLU A 262 -20.76 -11.41 2.32
CA GLU A 262 -19.50 -12.13 2.55
C GLU A 262 -19.17 -12.99 1.31
N GLY A 263 -18.00 -12.77 0.71
CA GLY A 263 -17.63 -13.44 -0.54
C GLY A 263 -16.14 -13.72 -0.67
N PHE A 264 -15.83 -14.72 -1.48
CA PHE A 264 -14.47 -15.02 -1.92
C PHE A 264 -14.08 -14.00 -2.99
N ARG A 265 -13.18 -13.09 -2.61
CA ARG A 265 -12.76 -11.94 -3.42
C ARG A 265 -11.27 -12.04 -3.78
N PRO A 266 -10.85 -11.60 -4.99
CA PRO A 266 -9.43 -11.54 -5.36
C PRO A 266 -8.57 -10.62 -4.48
N THR A 267 -9.20 -9.75 -3.68
CA THR A 267 -8.56 -8.81 -2.73
C THR A 267 -7.80 -9.53 -1.61
N LEU A 268 -8.48 -9.95 -0.55
CA LEU A 268 -7.86 -10.51 0.65
C LEU A 268 -7.06 -11.79 0.34
N ASN A 269 -7.45 -12.56 -0.67
CA ASN A 269 -6.72 -13.75 -1.10
C ASN A 269 -5.37 -13.41 -1.75
N ALA A 270 -5.30 -12.41 -2.65
CA ALA A 270 -4.02 -11.96 -3.20
C ALA A 270 -3.16 -11.24 -2.16
N TYR A 271 -3.76 -10.49 -1.23
CA TYR A 271 -3.06 -9.88 -0.10
C TYR A 271 -2.42 -10.93 0.83
N GLN A 272 -3.17 -11.97 1.21
CA GLN A 272 -2.68 -13.06 2.06
C GLN A 272 -1.68 -13.97 1.34
N TYR A 273 -1.77 -14.11 0.01
CA TYR A 273 -0.73 -14.69 -0.82
C TYR A 273 0.56 -13.88 -0.74
N GLY A 274 0.50 -12.57 -1.04
CA GLY A 274 1.64 -11.66 -1.04
C GLY A 274 2.37 -11.63 0.30
N ASP A 275 1.62 -11.48 1.40
CA ASP A 275 2.20 -11.46 2.74
C ASP A 275 2.82 -12.80 3.14
N ALA A 276 2.23 -13.94 2.76
CA ALA A 276 2.84 -15.26 2.97
C ALA A 276 4.17 -15.40 2.20
N LYS A 277 4.21 -14.99 0.93
CA LYS A 277 5.43 -14.97 0.10
C LYS A 277 6.52 -14.06 0.70
N ALA A 278 6.13 -12.90 1.22
CA ALA A 278 7.01 -11.94 1.87
C ALA A 278 7.61 -12.49 3.19
N ILE A 279 6.77 -13.10 4.04
CA ILE A 279 7.20 -13.75 5.29
C ILE A 279 8.14 -14.92 4.99
N ALA A 280 7.83 -15.77 3.99
CA ALA A 280 8.71 -16.86 3.55
C ALA A 280 10.09 -16.35 3.09
N ALA A 281 10.13 -15.24 2.36
CA ALA A 281 11.37 -14.60 1.92
C ALA A 281 12.19 -14.05 3.10
N LEU A 282 11.55 -13.41 4.09
CA LEU A 282 12.21 -12.93 5.30
C LEU A 282 12.73 -14.08 6.17
N LEU A 283 11.97 -15.17 6.33
CA LEU A 283 12.39 -16.36 7.06
C LEU A 283 13.66 -16.99 6.46
N ARG A 284 13.69 -17.23 5.15
CA ARG A 284 14.90 -17.76 4.47
C ARG A 284 16.06 -16.77 4.53
N ARG A 285 15.80 -15.46 4.47
CA ARG A 285 16.84 -14.43 4.67
C ARG A 285 17.40 -14.41 6.09
N ARG A 286 16.58 -14.73 7.11
CA ARG A 286 17.00 -14.87 8.52
C ARG A 286 17.86 -16.12 8.75
N GLY A 287 17.66 -17.17 7.95
CA GLY A 287 18.58 -18.29 7.79
C GLY A 287 18.77 -19.21 9.02
N ARG A 288 17.89 -19.15 10.03
CA ARG A 288 17.97 -20.08 11.17
C ARG A 288 17.43 -21.44 10.74
N ARG A 289 17.94 -22.54 11.33
CA ARG A 289 17.47 -23.91 11.02
C ARG A 289 15.96 -24.14 11.28
N SER A 290 15.36 -23.32 12.15
CA SER A 290 13.92 -23.30 12.42
C SER A 290 13.08 -22.65 11.32
N ASP A 291 13.70 -21.79 10.50
CA ASP A 291 13.00 -20.83 9.66
C ASP A 291 12.69 -21.43 8.28
N GLU A 292 13.52 -22.35 7.76
CA GLU A 292 13.31 -23.01 6.46
C GLU A 292 11.97 -23.75 6.42
N ALA A 293 11.76 -24.70 7.34
CA ALA A 293 10.51 -25.44 7.48
C ALA A 293 9.30 -24.56 7.85
N LYS A 294 9.51 -23.29 8.23
CA LYS A 294 8.44 -22.31 8.44
C LYS A 294 8.14 -21.54 7.15
N ALA A 295 9.18 -21.16 6.39
CA ALA A 295 9.06 -20.55 5.07
C ALA A 295 8.37 -21.49 4.08
N ASP A 296 8.69 -22.78 4.12
CA ASP A 296 8.06 -23.80 3.28
C ASP A 296 6.55 -23.91 3.55
N ARG A 297 6.11 -23.77 4.80
CA ARG A 297 4.67 -23.74 5.15
C ARG A 297 3.97 -22.49 4.64
N TYR A 298 4.63 -21.33 4.68
CA TYR A 298 4.10 -20.10 4.09
C TYR A 298 4.03 -20.17 2.55
N ASP A 299 5.03 -20.75 1.89
CA ASP A 299 5.01 -21.00 0.45
C ASP A 299 3.96 -22.04 0.04
N GLU A 300 3.78 -23.11 0.81
CA GLU A 300 2.70 -24.08 0.59
C GLU A 300 1.33 -23.43 0.75
N ARG A 301 1.15 -22.59 1.77
CA ARG A 301 -0.10 -21.85 1.98
C ARG A 301 -0.38 -20.86 0.85
N ALA A 302 0.64 -20.14 0.37
CA ALA A 302 0.51 -19.27 -0.80
C ALA A 302 0.14 -20.07 -2.07
N ARG A 303 0.83 -21.19 -2.32
CA ARG A 303 0.53 -22.13 -3.41
C ARG A 303 -0.90 -22.67 -3.33
N ALA A 304 -1.40 -22.97 -2.13
CA ALA A 304 -2.78 -23.38 -1.92
C ALA A 304 -3.75 -22.25 -2.31
N LEU A 305 -3.57 -21.04 -1.78
CA LEU A 305 -4.41 -19.87 -2.14
C LEU A 305 -4.44 -19.63 -3.66
N GLN A 306 -3.29 -19.75 -4.34
CA GLN A 306 -3.21 -19.66 -5.80
C GLN A 306 -4.09 -20.70 -6.49
N VAL A 307 -3.95 -21.99 -6.13
CA VAL A 307 -4.74 -23.09 -6.72
C VAL A 307 -6.24 -22.96 -6.41
N HIS A 308 -6.61 -22.58 -5.20
CA HIS A 308 -8.02 -22.42 -4.81
C HIS A 308 -8.65 -21.18 -5.46
N GLN A 309 -7.91 -20.08 -5.61
CA GLN A 309 -8.38 -18.85 -6.25
C GLN A 309 -8.55 -19.06 -7.75
N GLU A 310 -7.61 -19.76 -8.38
CA GLU A 310 -7.73 -20.17 -9.78
C GLU A 310 -9.01 -20.99 -9.99
N ARG A 311 -9.13 -22.11 -9.26
CA ARG A 311 -10.29 -23.01 -9.34
C ARG A 311 -11.63 -22.30 -9.11
N LEU A 312 -11.71 -21.37 -8.15
CA LEU A 312 -12.98 -20.76 -7.75
C LEU A 312 -13.28 -19.44 -8.48
N LEU A 313 -12.33 -18.53 -8.57
CA LEU A 313 -12.55 -17.14 -8.99
C LEU A 313 -12.22 -16.88 -10.47
N TRP A 314 -11.40 -17.71 -11.12
CA TRP A 314 -11.11 -17.55 -12.56
C TRP A 314 -12.29 -18.00 -13.43
N ASP A 315 -12.90 -17.04 -14.11
CA ASP A 315 -13.94 -17.29 -15.10
C ASP A 315 -13.31 -17.62 -16.46
N GLU A 316 -13.53 -18.84 -16.95
CA GLU A 316 -12.96 -19.34 -18.21
C GLU A 316 -13.72 -18.84 -19.44
N GLU A 317 -15.00 -18.50 -19.31
CA GLU A 317 -15.78 -17.95 -20.43
C GLU A 317 -15.46 -16.45 -20.60
N ASP A 318 -15.43 -15.72 -19.49
CA ASP A 318 -15.12 -14.28 -19.50
C ASP A 318 -13.61 -13.96 -19.38
N GLN A 319 -12.75 -14.97 -19.22
CA GLN A 319 -11.29 -14.87 -19.07
C GLN A 319 -10.87 -13.82 -18.03
N PHE A 320 -11.44 -13.92 -16.81
CA PHE A 320 -11.28 -12.90 -15.78
C PHE A 320 -11.47 -13.41 -14.34
N TYR A 321 -10.76 -12.86 -13.35
CA TYR A 321 -11.00 -13.17 -11.93
C TYR A 321 -12.19 -12.37 -11.38
N LYS A 322 -13.21 -13.04 -10.87
CA LYS A 322 -14.46 -12.44 -10.37
C LYS A 322 -14.75 -12.76 -8.89
N HIS A 323 -15.69 -12.01 -8.31
CA HIS A 323 -16.24 -12.29 -6.98
C HIS A 323 -17.12 -13.56 -7.00
N VAL A 324 -17.03 -14.38 -5.93
CA VAL A 324 -17.97 -15.48 -5.65
C VAL A 324 -18.58 -15.29 -4.27
N MET A 325 -19.90 -15.06 -4.19
CA MET A 325 -20.62 -14.97 -2.92
C MET A 325 -20.42 -16.27 -2.11
N ARG A 326 -20.12 -16.18 -0.81
CA ARG A 326 -20.01 -17.35 0.08
C ARG A 326 -21.39 -17.92 0.39
N ASP A 327 -22.32 -17.03 0.71
CA ASP A 327 -23.66 -17.38 1.18
C ASP A 327 -24.72 -17.15 0.10
N GLY A 328 -25.90 -17.76 0.23
CA GLY A 328 -26.94 -17.77 -0.80
C GLY A 328 -26.58 -18.49 -2.12
N ASN A 329 -25.30 -18.85 -2.31
CA ASN A 329 -24.70 -19.33 -3.55
C ASN A 329 -24.15 -20.77 -3.40
N PRO A 330 -25.03 -21.79 -3.32
CA PRO A 330 -24.62 -23.19 -3.11
C PRO A 330 -23.84 -23.76 -4.30
N GLU A 331 -24.08 -23.24 -5.51
CA GLU A 331 -23.36 -23.63 -6.73
C GLU A 331 -22.02 -22.89 -6.90
N ARG A 332 -21.66 -21.98 -5.99
CA ARG A 332 -20.41 -21.19 -6.02
C ARG A 332 -20.18 -20.47 -7.35
N ARG A 333 -21.26 -19.99 -7.98
CA ARG A 333 -21.19 -19.21 -9.23
C ARG A 333 -20.45 -17.90 -8.99
N ARG A 334 -19.70 -17.45 -10.01
CA ARG A 334 -19.18 -16.08 -10.07
C ARG A 334 -20.35 -15.11 -10.27
N ILE A 335 -20.20 -13.86 -9.85
CA ILE A 335 -21.07 -12.78 -10.36
C ILE A 335 -20.89 -12.64 -11.87
N ALA A 336 -21.83 -11.99 -12.56
CA ALA A 336 -21.65 -11.69 -13.98
C ALA A 336 -20.46 -10.75 -14.19
N ASP A 337 -20.37 -9.70 -13.38
CA ASP A 337 -19.55 -8.52 -13.63
C ASP A 337 -18.05 -8.71 -13.35
N ARG A 338 -17.22 -8.13 -14.23
CA ARG A 338 -15.79 -7.91 -14.00
C ARG A 338 -15.60 -6.67 -13.12
N GLU A 339 -15.18 -6.88 -11.87
CA GLU A 339 -14.71 -5.81 -10.97
C GLU A 339 -13.18 -5.61 -11.12
N GLN A 340 -12.70 -4.38 -11.02
CA GLN A 340 -11.27 -4.02 -11.20
C GLN A 340 -10.31 -4.78 -10.26
N ILE A 341 -10.82 -5.26 -9.13
CA ILE A 341 -10.10 -6.16 -8.20
C ILE A 341 -9.60 -7.45 -8.87
N GLY A 342 -10.18 -7.87 -9.99
CA GLY A 342 -9.72 -9.02 -10.76
C GLY A 342 -8.29 -8.89 -11.31
N PHE A 343 -7.73 -7.67 -11.36
CA PHE A 343 -6.32 -7.45 -11.69
C PHE A 343 -5.36 -7.64 -10.50
N LEU A 344 -5.84 -7.73 -9.26
CA LEU A 344 -5.00 -7.83 -8.06
C LEU A 344 -4.07 -9.06 -7.99
N PRO A 345 -4.41 -10.24 -8.54
CA PRO A 345 -3.50 -11.38 -8.52
C PRO A 345 -2.15 -11.10 -9.19
N TRP A 346 -2.08 -10.23 -10.21
CA TRP A 346 -0.82 -9.82 -10.82
C TRP A 346 0.00 -8.83 -9.95
N TYR A 347 -0.61 -8.13 -8.97
CA TYR A 347 0.11 -7.25 -8.04
C TYR A 347 1.15 -8.02 -7.20
N PHE A 348 0.88 -9.30 -6.92
CA PHE A 348 1.71 -10.17 -6.09
C PHE A 348 2.31 -11.36 -6.87
N HIS A 349 2.28 -11.31 -8.21
CA HIS A 349 2.73 -12.38 -9.11
C HIS A 349 2.01 -13.73 -8.87
N MET A 350 0.74 -13.69 -8.47
CA MET A 350 -0.11 -14.84 -8.12
C MET A 350 -0.85 -15.43 -9.32
N ALA A 351 -1.25 -14.62 -10.31
CA ALA A 351 -1.90 -15.13 -11.52
C ALA A 351 -0.94 -16.02 -12.34
N PRO A 352 -1.41 -17.10 -12.99
CA PRO A 352 -0.65 -17.77 -14.05
C PRO A 352 -0.41 -16.83 -15.24
N ALA A 353 0.54 -17.19 -16.11
CA ALA A 353 0.89 -16.37 -17.27
C ALA A 353 -0.18 -16.43 -18.39
N ASP A 354 -0.82 -17.58 -18.56
CA ASP A 354 -1.76 -17.85 -19.65
C ASP A 354 -3.06 -17.01 -19.50
N ASN A 355 -3.43 -16.68 -18.26
CA ASN A 355 -4.56 -15.83 -17.87
C ASN A 355 -4.42 -14.36 -18.32
N ALA A 356 -3.34 -13.99 -19.02
CA ALA A 356 -3.08 -12.63 -19.48
C ALA A 356 -4.18 -12.04 -20.38
N ALA A 357 -5.06 -12.87 -20.95
CA ALA A 357 -6.25 -12.45 -21.70
C ALA A 357 -7.13 -11.43 -20.95
N ALA A 358 -7.19 -11.52 -19.61
CA ALA A 358 -7.91 -10.58 -18.75
C ALA A 358 -7.53 -9.11 -19.00
N TRP A 359 -6.28 -8.83 -19.38
CA TRP A 359 -5.78 -7.47 -19.59
C TRP A 359 -6.34 -6.78 -20.82
N ALA A 360 -6.93 -7.51 -21.78
CA ALA A 360 -7.64 -6.90 -22.89
C ALA A 360 -8.78 -5.98 -22.40
N GLN A 361 -9.43 -6.36 -21.29
CA GLN A 361 -10.53 -5.61 -20.68
C GLN A 361 -10.11 -4.24 -20.13
N LEU A 362 -8.81 -4.01 -19.87
CA LEU A 362 -8.33 -2.71 -19.42
C LEU A 362 -8.43 -1.63 -20.52
N ARG A 363 -8.41 -2.05 -21.79
CA ARG A 363 -8.40 -1.15 -22.97
C ARG A 363 -9.74 -1.07 -23.67
N ASP A 364 -10.57 -2.10 -23.48
CA ASP A 364 -11.92 -2.22 -24.00
C ASP A 364 -12.82 -1.06 -23.51
N PRO A 365 -13.44 -0.26 -24.41
CA PRO A 365 -14.38 0.81 -24.06
C PRO A 365 -15.66 0.34 -23.35
N GLU A 366 -16.02 -0.93 -23.46
CA GLU A 366 -17.10 -1.56 -22.71
C GLU A 366 -16.57 -2.33 -21.48
N GLY A 367 -15.25 -2.51 -21.39
CA GLY A 367 -14.51 -2.98 -20.22
C GLY A 367 -14.21 -1.83 -19.26
N PHE A 368 -12.94 -1.66 -18.86
CA PHE A 368 -12.53 -0.68 -17.84
C PHE A 368 -12.04 0.67 -18.40
N SER A 369 -12.02 0.84 -19.72
CA SER A 369 -11.38 2.00 -20.38
C SER A 369 -12.24 3.27 -20.27
N ALA A 370 -11.66 4.36 -19.77
CA ALA A 370 -12.34 5.66 -19.69
C ALA A 370 -11.33 6.83 -19.75
N PRO A 371 -11.73 8.04 -20.22
CA PRO A 371 -10.85 9.22 -20.31
C PRO A 371 -10.14 9.59 -19.01
N PHE A 372 -10.81 9.40 -17.87
CA PHE A 372 -10.30 9.60 -16.51
C PHE A 372 -10.27 8.28 -15.73
N GLY A 373 -10.20 7.15 -16.43
CA GLY A 373 -10.25 5.79 -15.87
C GLY A 373 -8.91 5.25 -15.36
N PRO A 374 -8.83 3.94 -15.06
CA PRO A 374 -9.87 2.92 -15.26
C PRO A 374 -11.09 3.06 -14.35
N THR A 375 -12.20 2.42 -14.73
CA THR A 375 -13.41 2.26 -13.90
C THR A 375 -13.24 1.11 -12.90
N THR A 376 -13.98 1.11 -11.79
CA THR A 376 -13.94 0.00 -10.81
C THR A 376 -14.78 -1.23 -11.19
N VAL A 377 -15.69 -1.11 -12.16
CA VAL A 377 -16.41 -2.22 -12.80
C VAL A 377 -16.42 -2.01 -14.31
N GLU A 378 -16.52 -3.08 -15.09
CA GLU A 378 -16.70 -2.98 -16.54
C GLU A 378 -17.93 -2.15 -16.93
N ARG A 379 -17.79 -1.30 -17.95
CA ARG A 379 -18.79 -0.30 -18.37
C ARG A 379 -20.08 -0.91 -18.92
N ARG A 380 -20.00 -2.14 -19.42
CA ARG A 380 -21.15 -2.97 -19.82
C ARG A 380 -21.99 -3.52 -18.65
N SER A 381 -21.53 -3.37 -17.41
CA SER A 381 -22.26 -3.83 -16.22
C SER A 381 -23.59 -3.06 -16.07
N PRO A 382 -24.72 -3.72 -15.71
CA PRO A 382 -25.95 -3.03 -15.34
C PRO A 382 -25.79 -2.17 -14.06
N TRP A 383 -24.70 -2.38 -13.31
CA TRP A 383 -24.35 -1.60 -12.12
C TRP A 383 -23.42 -0.42 -12.41
N PHE A 384 -22.93 -0.26 -13.65
CA PHE A 384 -21.99 0.80 -14.00
C PHE A 384 -22.56 2.19 -13.70
N MET A 385 -21.88 2.92 -12.81
CA MET A 385 -22.27 4.25 -12.30
C MET A 385 -23.66 4.28 -11.61
N HIS A 386 -24.23 3.13 -11.25
CA HIS A 386 -25.56 3.05 -10.63
C HIS A 386 -25.58 3.83 -9.31
N GLN A 387 -26.42 4.85 -9.21
CA GLN A 387 -26.49 5.80 -8.08
C GLN A 387 -25.17 6.52 -7.73
N ALA A 388 -24.12 6.47 -8.57
CA ALA A 388 -22.80 7.02 -8.24
C ALA A 388 -22.75 8.55 -8.06
N LEU A 389 -23.85 9.25 -8.34
CA LEU A 389 -24.03 10.69 -8.08
C LEU A 389 -24.99 10.97 -6.91
N GLU A 390 -25.60 9.95 -6.31
CA GLU A 390 -26.53 10.02 -5.17
C GLU A 390 -25.76 9.96 -3.84
N GLY A 391 -24.71 10.78 -3.72
CA GLY A 391 -23.78 10.78 -2.58
C GLY A 391 -22.62 9.79 -2.70
N CYS A 392 -21.82 9.75 -1.64
CA CYS A 392 -20.62 8.91 -1.49
C CYS A 392 -20.97 7.56 -0.85
N CYS A 393 -20.16 6.50 -0.95
CA CYS A 393 -18.85 6.41 -1.61
C CYS A 393 -18.73 5.20 -2.54
N ARG A 394 -19.54 5.16 -3.60
CA ARG A 394 -19.76 3.93 -4.40
C ARG A 394 -18.60 3.49 -5.29
N TRP A 395 -18.37 2.18 -5.34
CA TRP A 395 -17.29 1.51 -6.08
C TRP A 395 -17.77 0.71 -7.31
N ASN A 396 -18.84 1.15 -7.95
CA ASN A 396 -19.47 0.49 -9.10
C ASN A 396 -19.30 1.24 -10.44
N GLY A 397 -18.14 1.86 -10.70
CA GLY A 397 -17.90 2.59 -11.96
C GLY A 397 -16.99 3.81 -11.86
N PRO A 398 -17.03 4.63 -10.78
CA PRO A 398 -16.12 5.76 -10.63
C PRO A 398 -14.65 5.35 -10.71
N SER A 399 -13.80 6.27 -11.18
CA SER A 399 -12.36 6.06 -11.17
C SER A 399 -11.81 6.35 -9.78
N TRP A 400 -11.41 5.27 -9.09
CA TRP A 400 -10.80 5.35 -7.76
C TRP A 400 -9.26 5.30 -7.89
N PRO A 401 -8.53 6.34 -7.44
CA PRO A 401 -7.06 6.36 -7.39
C PRO A 401 -6.43 5.16 -6.68
N PHE A 402 -7.13 4.61 -5.69
CA PHE A 402 -6.73 3.44 -4.92
C PHE A 402 -6.58 2.22 -5.83
N ALA A 403 -7.69 1.76 -6.43
CA ALA A 403 -7.68 0.62 -7.33
C ALA A 403 -6.90 0.90 -8.63
N THR A 404 -6.94 2.14 -9.15
CA THR A 404 -6.10 2.54 -10.30
C THR A 404 -4.61 2.30 -10.04
N SER A 405 -4.12 2.65 -8.85
CA SER A 405 -2.73 2.41 -8.46
C SER A 405 -2.41 0.93 -8.24
N GLN A 406 -3.40 0.14 -7.78
CA GLN A 406 -3.28 -1.31 -7.72
C GLN A 406 -3.16 -1.93 -9.13
N THR A 407 -4.06 -1.57 -10.06
CA THR A 407 -4.03 -2.00 -11.46
C THR A 407 -2.74 -1.58 -12.17
N LEU A 408 -2.25 -0.35 -11.96
CA LEU A 408 -0.97 0.10 -12.52
C LEU A 408 0.22 -0.70 -11.97
N THR A 409 0.22 -1.06 -10.68
CA THR A 409 1.28 -1.91 -10.10
C THR A 409 1.23 -3.33 -10.67
N ALA A 410 0.03 -3.91 -10.77
CA ALA A 410 -0.21 -5.22 -11.37
C ALA A 410 0.20 -5.27 -12.86
N LEU A 411 -0.11 -4.22 -13.63
CA LEU A 411 0.29 -4.09 -15.04
C LEU A 411 1.80 -3.92 -15.19
N ALA A 412 2.46 -3.17 -14.28
CA ALA A 412 3.91 -3.06 -14.28
C ALA A 412 4.60 -4.42 -14.06
N ASN A 413 4.08 -5.26 -13.16
CA ASN A 413 4.58 -6.62 -12.96
C ASN A 413 4.40 -7.49 -14.21
N LEU A 414 3.21 -7.46 -14.84
CA LEU A 414 2.93 -8.18 -16.09
C LEU A 414 3.93 -7.79 -17.21
N LEU A 415 4.20 -6.51 -17.40
CA LEU A 415 5.02 -6.01 -18.50
C LEU A 415 6.54 -6.18 -18.29
N ILE A 416 6.98 -6.75 -17.17
CA ILE A 416 8.39 -6.78 -16.74
C ILE A 416 8.85 -8.17 -16.27
N ASP A 417 8.06 -8.87 -15.44
CA ASP A 417 8.45 -10.15 -14.83
C ASP A 417 7.73 -11.37 -15.44
N TYR A 418 6.60 -11.17 -16.13
CA TYR A 418 5.85 -12.23 -16.82
C TYR A 418 6.39 -12.46 -18.27
N PRO A 419 6.08 -13.61 -18.90
CA PRO A 419 6.27 -13.82 -20.32
C PRO A 419 5.56 -12.74 -21.18
N ALA A 420 6.10 -12.47 -22.36
CA ALA A 420 5.50 -11.51 -23.29
C ALA A 420 4.13 -12.02 -23.80
N GLN A 421 3.16 -11.11 -23.84
CA GLN A 421 1.76 -11.34 -24.24
C GLN A 421 1.27 -10.19 -25.15
N SER A 422 0.13 -10.37 -25.82
CA SER A 422 -0.36 -9.48 -26.89
C SER A 422 -1.58 -8.62 -26.51
N HIS A 423 -2.08 -8.71 -25.28
CA HIS A 423 -3.31 -8.05 -24.84
C HIS A 423 -3.08 -6.59 -24.41
N VAL A 424 -1.92 -6.28 -23.83
CA VAL A 424 -1.49 -4.93 -23.40
C VAL A 424 0.03 -4.75 -23.51
N ASP A 425 0.50 -3.53 -23.73
CA ASP A 425 1.92 -3.17 -23.81
C ASP A 425 2.31 -1.93 -22.97
N ARG A 426 3.53 -1.41 -23.20
CA ARG A 426 4.07 -0.23 -22.51
C ARG A 426 3.39 1.09 -22.89
N THR A 427 2.86 1.17 -24.11
CA THR A 427 2.02 2.28 -24.59
C THR A 427 0.73 2.35 -23.79
N ASP A 428 0.14 1.18 -23.52
CA ASP A 428 -1.10 1.07 -22.74
C ASP A 428 -0.89 1.41 -21.26
N TYR A 429 0.20 0.91 -20.66
CA TYR A 429 0.63 1.32 -19.33
C TYR A 429 0.81 2.84 -19.23
N TYR A 430 1.46 3.45 -20.22
CA TYR A 430 1.63 4.90 -20.28
C TYR A 430 0.30 5.63 -20.46
N ALA A 431 -0.62 5.13 -21.27
CA ALA A 431 -1.95 5.70 -21.45
C ALA A 431 -2.74 5.72 -20.13
N VAL A 432 -2.74 4.60 -19.38
CA VAL A 432 -3.40 4.52 -18.07
C VAL A 432 -2.69 5.40 -17.02
N LEU A 433 -1.36 5.41 -16.98
CA LEU A 433 -0.59 6.30 -16.09
C LEU A 433 -0.88 7.79 -16.39
N ARG A 434 -1.08 8.13 -17.66
CA ARG A 434 -1.38 9.50 -18.11
C ARG A 434 -2.82 9.89 -17.82
N ALA A 435 -3.79 9.00 -18.00
CA ALA A 435 -5.17 9.20 -17.55
C ALA A 435 -5.21 9.42 -16.03
N TYR A 436 -4.48 8.60 -15.27
CA TYR A 436 -4.34 8.75 -13.83
C TYR A 436 -3.66 10.06 -13.39
N ALA A 437 -2.70 10.55 -14.18
CA ALA A 437 -2.08 11.86 -13.97
C ALA A 437 -3.00 13.03 -14.34
N LEU A 438 -3.98 12.82 -15.23
CA LEU A 438 -5.03 13.80 -15.58
C LEU A 438 -6.11 13.90 -14.51
N THR A 439 -6.57 12.78 -13.93
CA THR A 439 -7.58 12.81 -12.83
C THR A 439 -7.11 13.65 -11.65
N HIS A 440 -5.80 13.74 -11.44
CA HIS A 440 -5.15 14.56 -10.42
C HIS A 440 -5.26 16.08 -10.68
N ARG A 441 -6.37 16.57 -11.23
CA ARG A 441 -6.66 17.98 -11.48
C ARG A 441 -8.03 18.37 -10.93
N LYS A 442 -8.17 19.66 -10.62
CA LYS A 442 -9.45 20.37 -10.43
C LYS A 442 -9.23 21.83 -10.82
N ASP A 443 -10.12 22.39 -11.63
CA ASP A 443 -9.98 23.74 -12.21
C ASP A 443 -8.60 23.95 -12.89
N GLY A 444 -8.09 22.91 -13.57
CA GLY A 444 -6.75 22.87 -14.20
C GLY A 444 -5.56 22.79 -13.23
N LYS A 445 -5.77 22.79 -11.92
CA LYS A 445 -4.72 22.80 -10.89
C LYS A 445 -4.52 21.41 -10.26
N PRO A 446 -3.31 21.03 -9.82
CA PRO A 446 -3.10 19.75 -9.14
C PRO A 446 -3.99 19.55 -7.91
N TYR A 447 -4.73 18.45 -7.88
CA TYR A 447 -5.71 18.10 -6.85
C TYR A 447 -5.82 16.57 -6.69
N VAL A 448 -6.31 16.09 -5.55
CA VAL A 448 -6.73 14.70 -5.34
C VAL A 448 -7.80 14.63 -4.26
N ALA A 449 -8.81 13.78 -4.47
CA ALA A 449 -9.82 13.44 -3.48
C ALA A 449 -10.15 11.93 -3.59
N GLU A 450 -11.38 11.51 -3.28
CA GLU A 450 -11.71 10.09 -3.07
C GLU A 450 -11.97 9.36 -4.41
N ALA A 451 -12.88 9.87 -5.26
CA ALA A 451 -13.12 9.31 -6.61
C ALA A 451 -13.47 10.37 -7.68
N HIS A 452 -13.13 10.04 -8.91
CA HIS A 452 -13.31 10.86 -10.12
C HIS A 452 -14.42 10.29 -11.03
N HIS A 453 -15.12 11.15 -11.76
CA HIS A 453 -16.03 10.70 -12.81
C HIS A 453 -15.22 10.06 -13.95
N PRO A 454 -15.59 8.90 -14.50
CA PRO A 454 -14.74 8.22 -15.48
C PRO A 454 -14.71 8.95 -16.84
N ASP A 455 -15.79 9.63 -17.22
CA ASP A 455 -15.97 10.29 -18.52
C ASP A 455 -16.01 11.83 -18.47
N GLU A 456 -15.97 12.46 -17.28
CA GLU A 456 -16.04 13.92 -17.13
C GLU A 456 -14.86 14.44 -16.28
N ASP A 457 -14.35 15.64 -16.57
CA ASP A 457 -13.25 16.30 -15.85
C ASP A 457 -13.72 16.87 -14.49
N ARG A 458 -14.18 15.98 -13.59
CA ARG A 458 -14.54 16.32 -12.21
C ARG A 458 -14.37 15.16 -11.23
N TRP A 459 -13.89 15.53 -10.04
CA TRP A 459 -14.08 14.75 -8.83
C TRP A 459 -15.57 14.71 -8.46
N ILE A 460 -16.02 13.57 -7.93
CA ILE A 460 -17.42 13.36 -7.50
C ILE A 460 -17.55 13.15 -6.00
N TYR A 461 -16.51 12.63 -5.36
CA TYR A 461 -16.40 12.45 -3.92
C TYR A 461 -15.27 13.37 -3.39
N ASP A 462 -15.55 14.67 -3.28
CA ASP A 462 -14.61 15.68 -2.76
C ASP A 462 -15.27 16.77 -1.86
N GLY A 463 -16.55 16.59 -1.55
CA GLY A 463 -17.37 17.57 -0.82
C GLY A 463 -17.15 17.57 0.70
N ARG A 464 -17.64 18.62 1.37
CA ARG A 464 -17.61 18.72 2.84
C ARG A 464 -18.45 17.62 3.50
N GLY A 465 -17.80 16.56 3.96
CA GLY A 465 -18.44 15.50 4.75
C GLY A 465 -19.06 14.39 3.91
N THR A 466 -18.31 13.90 2.91
CA THR A 466 -18.57 12.65 2.18
C THR A 466 -18.95 11.48 3.10
N ALA A 467 -18.32 11.38 4.28
CA ALA A 467 -18.69 10.44 5.35
C ALA A 467 -19.92 10.87 6.20
N ARG A 468 -21.01 11.38 5.61
CA ARG A 468 -22.27 11.65 6.33
C ARG A 468 -23.51 11.69 5.43
N THR A 469 -24.57 11.03 5.88
CA THR A 469 -25.86 10.95 5.19
C THR A 469 -26.75 12.21 5.34
N THR A 470 -27.46 12.53 4.25
CA THR A 470 -28.72 13.29 4.13
C THR A 470 -28.83 14.80 4.46
N THR A 471 -29.37 15.52 3.47
CA THR A 471 -30.27 16.71 3.53
C THR A 471 -29.81 18.03 4.18
N THR A 472 -29.26 18.97 3.39
CA THR A 472 -29.89 20.27 3.01
C THR A 472 -28.94 21.17 2.18
N PRO A 473 -29.44 22.05 1.28
CA PRO A 473 -28.62 22.94 0.43
C PRO A 473 -28.70 24.43 0.90
N PRO A 474 -28.04 25.42 0.27
CA PRO A 474 -26.64 25.73 0.58
C PRO A 474 -26.37 27.22 0.85
N SER A 475 -25.25 27.56 1.53
CA SER A 475 -24.76 28.95 1.58
C SER A 475 -23.25 29.11 1.82
N THR A 476 -22.69 30.20 1.28
CA THR A 476 -21.38 30.81 1.59
C THR A 476 -20.12 29.93 1.58
N THR A 477 -19.49 29.85 0.41
CA THR A 477 -18.06 30.18 0.17
C THR A 477 -17.06 30.00 1.33
N TRP A 478 -16.71 28.76 1.65
CA TRP A 478 -15.44 28.43 2.32
C TRP A 478 -14.89 27.10 1.80
N SER A 479 -13.78 27.14 1.05
CA SER A 479 -13.05 25.94 0.62
C SER A 479 -12.59 25.14 1.84
N CYS A 480 -12.89 23.85 1.90
CA CYS A 480 -12.51 22.99 3.02
C CYS A 480 -11.30 22.14 2.64
N PRO A 481 -10.20 22.12 3.43
CA PRO A 481 -9.11 21.18 3.19
C PRO A 481 -9.46 19.71 3.49
N GLY A 482 -10.54 19.45 4.25
CA GLY A 482 -10.74 18.18 4.98
C GLY A 482 -10.70 16.89 4.15
N CYS A 483 -11.24 16.90 2.93
CA CYS A 483 -11.32 15.70 2.07
C CYS A 483 -10.21 15.63 0.99
N SER A 484 -9.43 16.70 0.81
CA SER A 484 -8.30 16.70 -0.15
C SER A 484 -7.04 16.15 0.52
N GLY A 485 -6.92 14.82 0.58
CA GLY A 485 -5.81 14.18 1.32
C GLY A 485 -5.55 12.70 1.10
N SER A 486 -6.45 11.93 0.47
CA SER A 486 -6.25 10.47 0.33
C SER A 486 -4.96 10.15 -0.44
N VAL A 487 -3.99 9.53 0.24
CA VAL A 487 -2.73 9.02 -0.34
C VAL A 487 -3.02 7.65 -0.98
N ALA A 488 -4.01 7.67 -1.86
CA ALA A 488 -4.46 6.51 -2.61
C ALA A 488 -3.40 6.13 -3.64
N GLY A 489 -2.51 5.22 -3.25
CA GLY A 489 -1.55 4.51 -4.09
C GLY A 489 -0.33 5.28 -4.62
N PRO A 490 0.70 4.58 -5.11
CA PRO A 490 1.94 5.21 -5.57
C PRO A 490 1.87 5.76 -7.01
N MET A 491 2.57 6.88 -7.25
CA MET A 491 2.99 7.33 -8.60
C MET A 491 4.42 6.81 -8.87
N PRO A 492 4.60 5.64 -9.53
CA PRO A 492 5.80 4.82 -9.39
C PRO A 492 7.07 5.46 -9.98
N PRO A 493 8.09 5.80 -9.16
CA PRO A 493 9.41 6.24 -9.64
C PRO A 493 10.25 5.00 -10.02
N SER A 494 9.89 4.39 -11.15
CA SER A 494 10.29 3.05 -11.60
C SER A 494 9.75 1.89 -10.75
N PRO A 495 9.38 0.76 -11.38
CA PRO A 495 9.32 -0.53 -10.69
C PRO A 495 10.71 -0.90 -10.15
N SER A 496 10.76 -1.41 -8.93
CA SER A 496 11.97 -1.85 -8.24
C SER A 496 12.39 -3.24 -8.73
N ARG A 497 13.62 -3.37 -9.25
CA ARG A 497 14.10 -4.58 -9.95
C ARG A 497 14.05 -5.86 -9.11
N HIS A 498 13.55 -6.92 -9.74
CA HIS A 498 13.81 -8.36 -9.54
C HIS A 498 14.15 -8.86 -8.12
N TRP A 499 13.29 -9.73 -7.55
CA TRP A 499 13.75 -10.91 -6.81
C TRP A 499 12.70 -12.03 -6.79
N TYR A 500 12.92 -13.08 -7.61
CA TYR A 500 12.62 -14.48 -7.26
C TYR A 500 13.43 -15.45 -8.14
N ARG A 501 14.76 -15.48 -7.97
CA ARG A 501 15.60 -16.61 -8.36
C ARG A 501 16.46 -17.07 -7.19
N ALA A 502 15.84 -17.84 -6.30
CA ALA A 502 16.56 -18.69 -5.36
C ALA A 502 17.13 -19.90 -6.12
N ASN A 503 18.28 -19.73 -6.74
CA ASN A 503 19.13 -20.85 -7.18
C ASN A 503 20.59 -20.38 -7.22
N GLY A 504 21.43 -20.98 -6.39
CA GLY A 504 22.82 -20.59 -6.25
C GLY A 504 23.69 -21.17 -7.36
N THR A 505 24.25 -20.32 -8.22
CA THR A 505 25.45 -20.66 -9.00
C THR A 505 26.37 -19.45 -9.13
N THR A 506 27.67 -19.74 -9.15
CA THR A 506 28.78 -18.79 -9.07
C THR A 506 28.81 -17.71 -10.15
N SER A 507 29.22 -16.52 -9.72
CA SER A 507 29.72 -15.41 -10.54
C SER A 507 30.57 -15.85 -11.74
N LEU A 508 30.27 -15.29 -12.92
CA LEU A 508 31.21 -15.14 -14.02
C LEU A 508 31.05 -13.77 -14.71
N TRP A 509 31.64 -12.72 -14.13
CA TRP A 509 31.96 -11.52 -14.89
C TRP A 509 33.05 -11.88 -15.92
N ARG A 510 32.74 -11.76 -17.20
CA ARG A 510 33.74 -11.76 -18.28
C ARG A 510 33.55 -10.51 -19.14
N THR A 511 34.38 -9.51 -18.88
CA THR A 511 34.53 -8.34 -19.74
C THR A 511 35.15 -8.77 -21.08
N SER A 512 34.57 -8.32 -22.19
CA SER A 512 35.23 -8.30 -23.49
C SER A 512 35.54 -6.84 -23.86
N PRO A 513 36.68 -6.51 -24.48
CA PRO A 513 37.10 -5.13 -24.65
C PRO A 513 36.43 -4.42 -25.82
N THR A 514 36.47 -3.09 -25.78
CA THR A 514 36.37 -2.22 -26.96
C THR A 514 37.50 -2.51 -27.96
N THR A 515 37.19 -2.49 -29.26
CA THR A 515 38.20 -2.40 -30.33
C THR A 515 37.93 -1.20 -31.22
N ASP A 516 38.99 -0.43 -31.50
CA ASP A 516 38.92 0.86 -32.18
C ASP A 516 38.52 0.80 -33.65
N THR A 517 37.91 1.89 -34.13
CA THR A 517 37.70 2.17 -35.56
C THR A 517 38.95 2.80 -36.18
N THR A 518 39.64 2.05 -37.05
CA THR A 518 40.58 2.63 -38.03
C THR A 518 40.27 2.13 -39.45
N SER A 519 40.62 2.95 -40.44
CA SER A 519 40.10 2.89 -41.81
C SER A 519 40.91 2.04 -42.79
N ALA A 520 40.22 1.38 -43.73
CA ALA A 520 40.76 1.10 -45.06
C ALA A 520 39.63 1.11 -46.12
N CYS A 521 39.91 1.66 -47.31
CA CYS A 521 38.99 1.61 -48.46
C CYS A 521 39.34 0.45 -49.39
N SER A 522 38.34 -0.11 -50.09
CA SER A 522 38.45 -0.61 -51.48
C SER A 522 37.07 -0.96 -52.06
N SER A 523 36.97 -1.05 -53.39
CA SER A 523 35.70 -0.96 -54.14
C SER A 523 35.50 -2.04 -55.20
N THR A 524 34.30 -2.63 -55.25
CA THR A 524 33.60 -3.23 -56.42
C THR A 524 32.14 -3.52 -55.96
N ALA A 525 31.03 -3.26 -56.66
CA ALA A 525 30.64 -3.40 -58.08
C ALA A 525 30.52 -4.88 -58.54
N ALA A 526 29.42 -5.37 -59.13
CA ALA A 526 28.08 -4.78 -59.37
C ALA A 526 27.04 -5.89 -59.71
N ALA A 527 25.74 -5.54 -59.71
CA ALA A 527 24.57 -6.34 -60.17
C ALA A 527 24.26 -7.65 -59.38
N GLY A 528 23.03 -8.18 -59.38
CA GLY A 528 21.74 -7.64 -59.85
C GLY A 528 20.78 -8.73 -60.38
N THR A 529 19.47 -8.65 -60.03
CA THR A 529 18.35 -9.54 -60.48
C THR A 529 18.48 -11.04 -60.09
N THR A 530 17.43 -11.84 -59.91
CA THR A 530 15.95 -11.66 -60.02
C THR A 530 15.22 -12.61 -59.06
N ASP A 531 13.91 -12.43 -58.88
CA ASP A 531 13.01 -13.30 -58.10
C ASP A 531 12.84 -14.71 -58.69
N THR A 532 12.58 -15.71 -57.83
CA THR A 532 11.41 -16.63 -57.95
C THR A 532 11.26 -17.58 -56.74
N GLU A 533 10.05 -17.58 -56.17
CA GLU A 533 9.45 -18.67 -55.36
C GLU A 533 8.75 -19.70 -56.29
N PRO A 534 8.16 -20.81 -55.80
CA PRO A 534 8.47 -21.59 -54.58
C PRO A 534 8.54 -23.13 -54.84
N ALA A 535 8.92 -23.90 -53.81
CA ALA A 535 8.55 -25.32 -53.64
C ALA A 535 8.63 -25.71 -52.15
#